data_AF-A0A6I3E5K6-F1
#
_entry.id   AF-A0A6I3E5K6-F1
#
_cell.length_a   1.000
_cell.length_b   1.000
_cell.length_c   1.000
_cell.angle_alpha   90.00
_cell.angle_beta   90.00
_cell.angle_gamma   90.00
#
_symmetry.space_group_name_H-M   'P 1'
#
loop_
_entity.id
_entity.type
_entity.pdbx_description
1 polymer ?
#
loop_
_entity_poly.entity_id
_entity_poly.type
_entity_poly.pdbx_seq_one_letter_code
_entity_poly.pdbx_strand_id
1 'polypeptide(L)'
;MSDWYAIRGDASALPTDPKNMRFRPLGVTIVGLLVRIAAVWQLAVGIFCISEALTSSQASRLFKGQYLGTVSDGYLWFAGLVAIAFGLILWRVAATLVEGDPAARIFVVALAVLNIIFALLSFPWGIAGMIVNLLVVFLLSSAGSVRWFADSQFEVKRPSAFE
;
A
#
# COMPACT_ATOMS: atom_id res chain seq x y z
N MET A 1 -47.37 -26.71 -7.53
CA MET A 1 -46.49 -25.53 -7.41
C MET A 1 -45.08 -25.98 -7.80
N SER A 2 -44.90 -26.43 -9.04
CA SER A 2 -44.31 -25.70 -10.17
C SER A 2 -42.85 -25.29 -9.93
N ASP A 3 -41.96 -26.15 -10.43
CA ASP A 3 -40.48 -26.10 -10.48
C ASP A 3 -39.87 -24.86 -11.17
N TRP A 4 -40.63 -23.78 -11.31
CA TRP A 4 -40.19 -22.54 -11.94
C TRP A 4 -39.07 -21.82 -11.18
N TYR A 5 -38.94 -22.05 -9.87
CA TYR A 5 -37.86 -21.49 -9.04
C TYR A 5 -36.54 -22.28 -9.12
N ALA A 6 -36.56 -23.55 -9.51
CA ALA A 6 -35.35 -24.37 -9.61
C ALA A 6 -34.61 -24.18 -10.94
N ILE A 7 -35.36 -23.88 -12.02
CA ILE A 7 -34.81 -23.66 -13.37
C ILE A 7 -34.22 -22.24 -13.51
N ARG A 8 -34.74 -21.27 -12.75
CA ARG A 8 -34.14 -19.94 -12.61
C ARG A 8 -33.36 -19.90 -11.31
N GLY A 9 -32.16 -20.49 -11.33
CA GLY A 9 -31.18 -20.26 -10.28
C GLY A 9 -31.18 -18.77 -9.93
N ASP A 10 -31.33 -18.49 -8.64
CA ASP A 10 -31.67 -17.19 -8.07
C ASP A 10 -31.15 -16.04 -8.96
N ALA A 11 -32.05 -15.39 -9.69
CA ALA A 11 -31.65 -14.32 -10.61
C ALA A 11 -30.97 -13.17 -9.84
N SER A 12 -31.20 -13.07 -8.54
CA SER A 12 -30.52 -12.18 -7.61
C SER A 12 -29.16 -12.68 -7.13
N ALA A 13 -28.67 -13.82 -7.63
CA ALA A 13 -27.30 -14.34 -7.50
C ALA A 13 -26.50 -14.24 -8.81
N LEU A 14 -27.13 -13.82 -9.92
CA LEU A 14 -26.43 -13.63 -11.18
C LEU A 14 -25.56 -12.35 -11.12
N PRO A 15 -24.34 -12.36 -11.67
CA PRO A 15 -23.44 -11.18 -11.70
C PRO A 15 -24.00 -10.00 -12.51
N THR A 16 -25.11 -10.21 -13.23
CA THR A 16 -25.80 -9.23 -14.07
C THR A 16 -26.88 -8.44 -13.33
N ASP A 17 -27.23 -8.81 -12.09
CA ASP A 17 -28.11 -8.00 -11.24
C ASP A 17 -27.32 -6.75 -10.79
N PRO A 18 -27.80 -5.52 -11.01
CA PRO A 18 -27.16 -4.31 -10.51
C PRO A 18 -26.96 -4.29 -8.98
N LYS A 19 -27.68 -5.13 -8.22
CA LYS A 19 -27.45 -5.35 -6.78
C LYS A 19 -26.22 -6.23 -6.48
N ASN A 20 -25.80 -7.06 -7.45
CA ASN A 20 -24.62 -7.93 -7.37
C ASN A 20 -23.40 -7.39 -8.10
N MET A 21 -23.56 -6.35 -8.92
CA MET A 21 -22.44 -5.65 -9.53
C MET A 21 -21.64 -4.94 -8.42
N ARG A 22 -20.53 -5.56 -8.01
CA ARG A 22 -19.51 -4.95 -7.14
C ARG A 22 -18.86 -3.78 -7.86
N PHE A 23 -19.49 -2.61 -7.83
CA PHE A 23 -18.86 -1.37 -8.29
C PHE A 23 -17.69 -1.06 -7.34
N ARG A 24 -16.47 -1.24 -7.84
CA ARG A 24 -15.27 -0.81 -7.13
C ARG A 24 -15.36 0.71 -6.92
N PRO A 25 -15.34 1.20 -5.68
CA PRO A 25 -15.32 2.64 -5.44
C PRO A 25 -14.09 3.21 -6.13
N LEU A 26 -14.24 4.31 -6.88
CA LEU A 26 -13.12 5.02 -7.51
C LEU A 26 -11.99 5.30 -6.50
N GLY A 27 -12.34 5.53 -5.24
CA GLY A 27 -11.40 5.67 -4.13
C GLY A 27 -10.45 4.49 -3.96
N VAL A 28 -10.90 3.24 -4.10
CA VAL A 28 -10.04 2.05 -3.94
C VAL A 28 -9.05 1.94 -5.10
N THR A 29 -9.47 2.26 -6.32
CA THR A 29 -8.59 2.27 -7.50
C THR A 29 -7.53 3.36 -7.39
N ILE A 30 -7.93 4.56 -6.95
CA ILE A 30 -7.01 5.69 -6.70
C ILE A 30 -6.02 5.34 -5.59
N VAL A 31 -6.49 4.73 -4.49
CA VAL A 31 -5.60 4.28 -3.40
C VAL A 31 -4.58 3.27 -3.91
N GLY A 32 -5.00 2.26 -4.68
CA GLY A 32 -4.08 1.27 -5.23
C GLY A 32 -2.96 1.91 -6.07
N LEU A 33 -3.29 2.95 -6.83
CA LEU A 33 -2.30 3.75 -7.56
C LEU A 33 -1.40 4.55 -6.62
N LEU A 34 -1.97 5.24 -5.63
CA LEU A 34 -1.22 6.04 -4.65
C LEU A 34 -0.25 5.18 -3.83
N VAL A 35 -0.65 3.97 -3.42
CA VAL A 35 0.21 3.02 -2.70
C VAL A 35 1.36 2.57 -3.59
N ARG A 36 1.14 2.35 -4.90
CA ARG A 36 2.22 2.04 -5.85
C ARG A 36 3.18 3.22 -6.02
N ILE A 37 2.66 4.44 -6.12
CA ILE A 37 3.49 5.65 -6.18
C ILE A 37 4.33 5.78 -4.89
N ALA A 38 3.71 5.57 -3.73
CA ALA A 38 4.40 5.57 -2.44
C ALA A 38 5.49 4.49 -2.38
N ALA A 39 5.21 3.28 -2.87
CA ALA A 39 6.18 2.20 -2.95
C ALA A 39 7.40 2.58 -3.80
N VAL A 40 7.16 3.12 -5.00
CA VAL A 40 8.24 3.58 -5.90
C VAL A 40 9.05 4.70 -5.27
N TRP A 41 8.40 5.66 -4.63
CA TRP A 41 9.07 6.73 -3.90
C TRP A 41 9.96 6.18 -2.77
N GLN A 42 9.44 5.23 -1.98
CA GLN A 42 10.17 4.62 -0.89
C GLN A 42 11.41 3.84 -1.39
N LEU A 43 11.29 3.14 -2.53
CA LEU A 43 12.41 2.50 -3.19
C LEU A 43 13.46 3.52 -3.66
N ALA A 44 13.02 4.63 -4.27
CA ALA A 44 13.92 5.68 -4.74
C ALA A 44 14.71 6.33 -3.59
N VAL A 45 14.05 6.66 -2.47
CA VAL A 45 14.70 7.17 -1.26
C VAL A 45 15.68 6.14 -0.69
N GLY A 46 15.30 4.86 -0.66
CA GLY A 46 16.16 3.80 -0.19
C GLY A 46 17.45 3.65 -1.01
N ILE A 47 17.33 3.69 -2.35
CA ILE A 47 18.47 3.68 -3.28
C ILE A 47 19.33 4.93 -3.06
N PHE A 48 18.72 6.10 -2.91
CA PHE A 48 19.43 7.35 -2.68
C PHE A 48 20.29 7.29 -1.41
N CYS A 49 19.73 6.84 -0.28
CA CYS A 49 20.45 6.71 0.98
C CYS A 49 21.64 5.75 0.88
N ILE A 50 21.48 4.61 0.19
CA ILE A 50 22.58 3.66 -0.04
C ILE A 50 23.65 4.26 -0.96
N SER A 51 23.24 4.99 -2.00
CA SER A 51 24.18 5.64 -2.92
C SER A 51 25.03 6.67 -2.18
N GLU A 52 24.43 7.52 -1.35
CA GLU A 52 25.15 8.47 -0.48
C GLU A 52 26.09 7.76 0.50
N ALA A 53 25.67 6.63 1.09
CA ALA A 53 26.53 5.85 1.98
C ALA A 53 27.78 5.29 1.26
N LEU A 54 27.70 5.04 -0.05
CA LEU A 54 28.81 4.53 -0.87
C LEU A 54 29.70 5.64 -1.43
N THR A 55 29.11 6.70 -1.98
CA THR A 55 29.84 7.77 -2.68
C THR A 55 30.43 8.82 -1.74
N SER A 56 29.75 9.08 -0.63
CA SER A 56 30.03 10.18 0.29
C SER A 56 30.38 9.68 1.70
N SER A 57 30.83 8.43 1.81
CA SER A 57 31.11 7.77 3.09
C SER A 57 32.00 8.63 3.99
N GLN A 58 31.67 8.68 5.28
CA GLN A 58 32.41 9.35 6.32
C GLN A 58 33.89 8.92 6.33
N ALA A 59 34.16 7.63 6.07
CA ALA A 59 35.52 7.13 5.91
C ALA A 59 36.24 7.82 4.75
N SER A 60 35.60 7.91 3.57
CA SER A 60 36.20 8.59 2.42
C SER A 60 36.41 10.08 2.66
N ARG A 61 35.50 10.75 3.38
CA ARG A 61 35.62 12.17 3.76
C ARG A 61 36.77 12.39 4.74
N LEU A 62 36.91 11.50 5.73
CA LEU A 62 37.98 11.53 6.72
C LEU A 62 39.36 11.39 6.05
N PHE A 63 39.52 10.45 5.12
CA PHE A 63 40.77 10.28 4.37
C PHE A 63 41.04 11.39 3.34
N LYS A 64 40.01 12.12 2.90
CA LYS A 64 40.13 13.29 2.01
C LYS A 64 40.29 14.61 2.77
N GLY A 65 40.38 14.60 4.10
CA GLY A 65 40.49 15.80 4.93
C GLY A 65 39.24 16.69 4.87
N GLN A 66 38.10 16.14 4.48
CA GLN A 66 36.82 16.85 4.41
C GLN A 66 36.07 16.73 5.74
N TYR A 67 35.17 17.69 5.99
CA TYR A 67 34.30 17.63 7.16
C TYR A 67 33.44 16.35 7.16
N LEU A 68 33.37 15.71 8.32
CA LEU A 68 32.49 14.58 8.59
C LEU A 68 31.05 14.98 8.28
N GLY A 69 30.30 14.07 7.65
CA GLY A 69 28.90 14.30 7.33
C GLY A 69 28.05 14.44 8.59
N THR A 70 26.93 15.15 8.49
CA THR A 70 25.98 15.31 9.61
C THR A 70 25.28 14.00 9.99
N VAL A 71 25.31 13.00 9.10
CA VAL A 71 24.61 11.71 9.23
C VAL A 71 25.63 10.58 9.11
N SER A 72 25.56 9.57 9.98
CA SER A 72 26.49 8.44 9.96
C SER A 72 26.21 7.50 8.78
N ASP A 73 27.27 6.89 8.22
CA ASP A 73 27.13 5.93 7.12
C ASP A 73 26.26 4.73 7.52
N GLY A 74 26.40 4.26 8.77
CA GLY A 74 25.59 3.17 9.31
C GLY A 74 24.09 3.52 9.37
N TYR A 75 23.75 4.77 9.67
CA TYR A 75 22.37 5.23 9.61
C TYR A 75 21.85 5.25 8.16
N LEU A 76 22.64 5.76 7.20
CA LEU A 76 22.25 5.81 5.80
C LEU A 76 22.00 4.40 5.22
N TRP A 77 22.85 3.43 5.57
CA TRP A 77 22.65 2.02 5.22
C TRP A 77 21.38 1.45 5.82
N PHE A 78 21.18 1.63 7.12
CA PHE A 78 20.00 1.11 7.81
C PHE A 78 18.70 1.73 7.27
N ALA A 79 18.65 3.06 7.17
CA ALA A 79 17.50 3.78 6.64
C ALA A 79 17.22 3.39 5.18
N GLY A 80 18.27 3.25 4.36
CA GLY A 80 18.17 2.82 2.98
C GLY A 80 17.57 1.43 2.83
N LEU A 81 18.07 0.44 3.58
CA LEU A 81 17.57 -0.94 3.54
C LEU A 81 16.13 -1.05 4.06
N VAL A 82 15.80 -0.35 5.15
CA VAL A 82 14.43 -0.31 5.69
C VAL A 82 13.46 0.32 4.68
N ALA A 83 13.85 1.42 4.03
CA ALA A 83 13.04 2.04 3.00
C ALA A 83 12.80 1.09 1.81
N ILE A 84 13.83 0.37 1.36
CA ILE A 84 13.67 -0.62 0.28
C ILE A 84 12.71 -1.74 0.70
N ALA A 85 12.87 -2.29 1.90
CA ALA A 85 11.99 -3.33 2.42
C ALA A 85 10.52 -2.87 2.48
N PHE A 86 10.26 -1.66 3.01
CA PHE A 86 8.91 -1.09 3.04
C PHE A 86 8.35 -0.80 1.66
N GLY A 87 9.17 -0.33 0.72
CA GLY A 87 8.76 -0.15 -0.67
C GLY A 87 8.32 -1.46 -1.33
N LEU A 88 9.05 -2.54 -1.12
CA LEU A 88 8.69 -3.87 -1.63
C LEU A 88 7.40 -4.41 -1.01
N ILE A 89 7.22 -4.21 0.30
CA ILE A 89 5.99 -4.60 1.01
C ILE A 89 4.80 -3.83 0.45
N LEU A 90 4.89 -2.49 0.34
CA LEU A 90 3.83 -1.66 -0.23
C LEU A 90 3.48 -2.08 -1.65
N TRP A 91 4.48 -2.43 -2.47
CA TRP A 91 4.25 -2.89 -3.84
C TRP A 91 3.43 -4.19 -3.90
N ARG A 92 3.74 -5.15 -3.02
CA ARG A 92 3.01 -6.42 -2.94
C ARG A 92 1.60 -6.23 -2.40
N VAL A 93 1.45 -5.44 -1.34
CA VAL A 93 0.15 -5.19 -0.71
C VAL A 93 -0.76 -4.34 -1.60
N ALA A 94 -0.22 -3.48 -2.47
CA ALA A 94 -1.02 -2.75 -3.45
C ALA A 94 -1.79 -3.67 -4.41
N ALA A 95 -1.25 -4.85 -4.73
CA ALA A 95 -1.95 -5.83 -5.58
C ALA A 95 -3.13 -6.47 -4.82
N THR A 96 -2.90 -6.93 -3.59
CA THR A 96 -3.94 -7.58 -2.76
C THR A 96 -5.02 -6.60 -2.30
N LEU A 97 -4.68 -5.32 -2.15
CA LEU A 97 -5.64 -4.25 -1.86
C LEU A 97 -6.68 -4.09 -3.00
N VAL A 98 -6.25 -4.22 -4.26
CA VAL A 98 -7.14 -4.12 -5.43
C VAL A 98 -8.04 -5.36 -5.56
N GLU A 99 -7.60 -6.50 -5.02
CA GLU A 99 -8.37 -7.75 -4.96
C GLU A 99 -9.48 -7.69 -3.90
N GLY A 100 -9.41 -6.75 -2.95
CA GLY A 100 -10.46 -6.52 -1.95
C GLY A 100 -10.21 -7.20 -0.61
N ASP A 101 -8.98 -7.64 -0.34
CA ASP A 101 -8.62 -8.24 0.95
C ASP A 101 -8.71 -7.21 2.10
N PRO A 102 -9.57 -7.42 3.11
CA PRO A 102 -9.67 -6.53 4.26
C PRO A 102 -8.40 -6.53 5.13
N ALA A 103 -7.65 -7.64 5.17
CA ALA A 103 -6.38 -7.69 5.89
C ALA A 103 -5.37 -6.76 5.21
N ALA A 104 -5.30 -6.79 3.87
CA ALA A 104 -4.45 -5.87 3.10
C ALA A 104 -4.76 -4.40 3.42
N ARG A 105 -6.02 -4.00 3.58
CA ARG A 105 -6.38 -2.62 3.98
C ARG A 105 -5.77 -2.24 5.33
N ILE A 106 -5.89 -3.08 6.35
CA ILE A 106 -5.35 -2.80 7.69
C ILE A 106 -3.83 -2.67 7.62
N PHE A 107 -3.16 -3.57 6.88
CA PHE A 107 -1.72 -3.51 6.67
C PHE A 107 -1.27 -2.23 5.95
N VAL A 108 -1.95 -1.82 4.89
CA VAL A 108 -1.62 -0.56 4.17
C VAL A 108 -1.77 0.64 5.10
N VAL A 109 -2.85 0.72 5.88
CA VAL A 109 -3.08 1.83 6.81
C VAL A 109 -1.99 1.86 7.88
N ALA A 110 -1.67 0.72 8.50
CA ALA A 110 -0.62 0.64 9.50
C ALA A 110 0.75 1.04 8.93
N LEU A 111 1.08 0.57 7.73
CA LEU A 111 2.34 0.88 7.06
C LEU A 111 2.41 2.36 6.62
N ALA A 112 1.29 2.94 6.18
CA ALA A 112 1.21 4.35 5.84
C ALA A 112 1.39 5.24 7.08
N VAL A 113 0.79 4.89 8.21
CA VAL A 113 0.99 5.58 9.50
C VAL A 113 2.46 5.49 9.93
N LEU A 114 3.07 4.31 9.85
CA LEU A 114 4.48 4.12 10.15
C LEU A 114 5.38 5.00 9.26
N ASN A 115 5.10 5.04 7.95
CA ASN A 115 5.82 5.89 7.01
C ASN A 115 5.65 7.38 7.30
N ILE A 116 4.48 7.82 7.77
CA ILE A 116 4.26 9.21 8.21
C ILE A 116 5.17 9.55 9.39
N ILE A 117 5.29 8.65 10.37
CA ILE A 117 6.17 8.85 11.55
C ILE A 117 7.62 8.96 11.08
N PHE A 118 8.10 8.04 10.24
CA PHE A 118 9.45 8.12 9.69
C PHE A 118 9.68 9.35 8.82
N ALA A 119 8.68 9.79 8.06
CA ALA A 119 8.73 11.01 7.26
C ALA A 119 8.85 12.28 8.13
N LEU A 120 8.16 12.33 9.27
CA LEU A 120 8.29 13.41 10.25
C LEU A 120 9.68 13.45 10.89
N LEU A 121 10.25 12.28 11.21
CA LEU A 121 11.60 12.16 11.75
C LEU A 121 12.70 12.50 10.73
N SER A 122 12.38 12.51 9.44
CA SER A 122 13.31 12.79 8.33
C SER A 122 13.03 14.14 7.65
N PHE A 123 12.43 15.08 8.38
CA PHE A 123 12.15 16.43 7.89
C PHE A 123 13.45 17.14 7.46
N PRO A 124 13.51 17.84 6.31
CA PRO A 124 12.42 18.12 5.34
C PRO A 124 12.24 17.08 4.21
N TRP A 125 13.05 16.02 4.17
CA TRP A 125 13.14 15.11 3.01
C TRP A 125 11.93 14.18 2.93
N GLY A 126 11.27 13.92 4.06
CA GLY A 126 10.09 13.07 4.17
C GLY A 126 8.75 13.70 3.75
N ILE A 127 8.67 15.03 3.54
CA ILE A 127 7.37 15.74 3.37
C ILE A 127 6.53 15.18 2.21
N ALA A 128 7.16 14.91 1.06
CA ALA A 128 6.46 14.36 -0.09
C ALA A 128 5.86 12.98 0.22
N GLY A 129 6.64 12.10 0.87
CA GLY A 129 6.17 10.79 1.32
C GLY A 129 5.05 10.91 2.37
N MET A 130 5.15 11.87 3.28
CA MET A 130 4.15 12.13 4.30
C MET A 130 2.79 12.48 3.68
N ILE A 131 2.76 13.39 2.70
CA ILE A 131 1.52 13.83 2.03
C ILE A 131 0.86 12.64 1.32
N VAL A 132 1.64 11.83 0.59
CA VAL A 132 1.11 10.66 -0.11
C VAL A 132 0.53 9.63 0.87
N ASN A 133 1.24 9.33 1.96
CA ASN A 133 0.75 8.39 2.96
C ASN A 133 -0.48 8.91 3.72
N LEU A 134 -0.58 10.23 3.97
CA LEU A 134 -1.77 10.84 4.55
C LEU A 134 -3.00 10.70 3.64
N LEU A 135 -2.82 10.91 2.32
CA LEU A 135 -3.90 10.71 1.34
C LEU A 135 -4.36 9.25 1.30
N VAL A 136 -3.43 8.29 1.36
CA VAL A 136 -3.74 6.85 1.44
C VAL A 136 -4.58 6.53 2.68
N VAL A 137 -4.18 7.02 3.86
CA VAL A 137 -4.92 6.81 5.12
C VAL A 137 -6.30 7.44 5.05
N PHE A 138 -6.40 8.68 4.55
CA PHE A 138 -7.68 9.39 4.43
C PHE A 138 -8.67 8.64 3.54
N LEU A 139 -8.21 8.22 2.35
CA LEU A 139 -9.05 7.50 1.40
C LEU A 139 -9.46 6.12 1.93
N LEU A 140 -8.55 5.37 2.56
CA LEU A 140 -8.87 4.05 3.14
C LEU A 140 -9.70 4.12 4.42
N SER A 141 -9.74 5.26 5.10
CA SER A 141 -10.56 5.48 6.30
C SER A 141 -11.96 5.99 5.97
N SER A 142 -12.25 6.30 4.70
CA SER A 142 -13.58 6.73 4.26
C SER A 142 -14.63 5.63 4.46
N ALA A 143 -15.85 6.02 4.86
CA ALA A 143 -16.96 5.08 5.12
C ALA A 143 -17.30 4.19 3.90
N GLY A 144 -17.14 4.72 2.68
CA GLY A 144 -17.34 3.97 1.44
C GLY A 144 -16.29 2.87 1.23
N SER A 145 -15.02 3.15 1.54
CA SER A 145 -13.95 2.15 1.45
C SER A 145 -14.11 1.09 2.54
N VAL A 146 -14.42 1.49 3.78
CA VAL A 146 -14.65 0.56 4.90
C VAL A 146 -15.72 -0.47 4.56
N ARG A 147 -16.88 -0.02 4.03
CA ARG A 147 -17.98 -0.91 3.65
C ARG A 147 -17.59 -1.85 2.52
N TRP A 148 -16.89 -1.34 1.50
CA TRP A 148 -16.46 -2.19 0.37
C TRP A 148 -15.55 -3.34 0.81
N PHE A 149 -14.57 -3.08 1.69
CA PHE A 149 -13.71 -4.15 2.24
C PHE A 149 -14.46 -5.09 3.19
N ALA A 150 -15.45 -4.61 3.94
CA ALA A 150 -16.29 -5.46 4.78
C ALA A 150 -17.18 -6.41 3.94
N ASP A 151 -17.78 -5.90 2.87
CA ASP A 151 -18.62 -6.66 1.93
C ASP A 151 -17.79 -7.65 1.07
N SER A 152 -16.47 -7.43 0.98
CA SER A 152 -15.55 -8.30 0.24
C SER A 152 -15.28 -9.65 0.95
N GLN A 153 -15.44 -9.74 2.28
CA GLN A 153 -15.32 -11.03 3.00
C GLN A 153 -16.49 -11.99 2.75
N PHE A 154 -17.66 -11.47 2.39
CA PHE A 154 -18.88 -12.28 2.19
C PHE A 154 -19.00 -12.83 0.77
N GLU A 155 -17.88 -13.14 0.12
CA GLU A 155 -17.91 -13.91 -1.12
C GLU A 155 -18.39 -15.32 -0.77
N VAL A 156 -19.68 -15.55 -0.94
CA VAL A 156 -20.32 -16.86 -0.88
C VAL A 156 -19.50 -17.78 -1.78
N LYS A 157 -18.77 -18.74 -1.18
CA LYS A 157 -18.19 -19.86 -1.91
C LYS A 157 -19.31 -20.43 -2.76
N ARG A 158 -19.21 -20.30 -4.09
CA ARG A 158 -20.13 -20.99 -4.99
C ARG A 158 -20.03 -22.48 -4.63
N PRO A 159 -21.13 -23.18 -4.32
CA PRO A 159 -21.13 -24.62 -4.51
C PRO A 159 -20.67 -24.84 -5.94
N SER A 160 -19.62 -25.63 -6.15
CA SER A 160 -19.26 -26.09 -7.48
C SER A 160 -20.51 -26.72 -8.08
N ALA A 161 -21.13 -26.05 -9.05
CA ALA A 161 -22.30 -26.61 -9.75
C ALA A 161 -21.92 -27.79 -10.68
N PHE A 162 -20.72 -28.35 -10.49
CA PHE A 162 -20.10 -29.41 -11.27
C PHE A 162 -19.16 -30.23 -10.36
N GLU A 163 -19.73 -30.93 -9.38
CA GLU A 163 -19.20 -32.21 -8.87
C GLU A 163 -20.33 -33.24 -8.88
#